data_AF-A0A8S4SBF3-F1
#
_entry.id   AF-A0A8S4SBF3-F1
#
_cell.length_a   1.000
_cell.length_b   1.000
_cell.length_c   1.000
_cell.angle_alpha   90.00
_cell.angle_beta   90.00
_cell.angle_gamma   90.00
#
_symmetry.space_group_name_H-M   'P 1'
#
loop_
_entity.id
_entity.type
_entity.pdbx_description
1 polymer ?
#
loop_
_entity_poly.entity_id
_entity_poly.type
_entity_poly.pdbx_seq_one_letter_code
_entity_poly.pdbx_strand_id
1 'polypeptide(L)'
;MWTLRESEKMKINVLEMCCWRRILRIHWNAFRTNKSILEELGITQRLSSIVQTRILTFFGHVSRRDNDSIERLVVQGRIEGTRSRGRSPMRAD
;
A
#
# COMPACT_ATOMS: atom_id res chain seq x y z
N MET A 1 -6.93 -8.25 2.27
CA MET A 1 -7.05 -7.21 3.31
C MET A 1 -6.57 -5.90 2.70
N TRP A 2 -7.45 -4.91 2.60
CA TRP A 2 -7.28 -3.68 1.81
C TRP A 2 -6.45 -2.60 2.51
N THR A 3 -5.62 -3.00 3.46
CA THR A 3 -4.81 -2.12 4.28
C THR A 3 -3.36 -2.24 3.87
N LEU A 4 -2.69 -1.11 3.69
CA LEU A 4 -1.27 -1.04 3.41
C LEU A 4 -0.47 -1.70 4.55
N ARG A 5 0.34 -2.70 4.22
CA ARG A 5 1.18 -3.41 5.21
C ARG A 5 2.33 -2.52 5.66
N GLU A 6 2.87 -2.80 6.84
CA GLU A 6 3.99 -2.00 7.38
C GLU A 6 5.24 -2.06 6.49
N SER A 7 5.51 -3.23 5.88
CA SER A 7 6.61 -3.37 4.92
C SER A 7 6.42 -2.52 3.66
N GLU A 8 5.18 -2.33 3.21
CA GLU A 8 4.84 -1.48 2.06
C GLU A 8 4.93 0.00 2.43
N LYS A 9 4.45 0.38 3.63
CA LYS A 9 4.62 1.72 4.19
C LYS A 9 6.09 2.12 4.26
N MET A 10 6.94 1.22 4.75
CA MET A 10 8.38 1.48 4.85
C MET A 10 9.00 1.72 3.47
N LYS A 11 8.66 0.91 2.46
CA LYS A 11 9.13 1.10 1.08
C LYS A 11 8.70 2.46 0.52
N ILE A 12 7.45 2.86 0.75
CA ILE A 12 6.94 4.17 0.31
C ILE A 12 7.66 5.31 1.03
N ASN A 13 7.91 5.18 2.34
CA ASN A 13 8.64 6.19 3.11
C ASN A 13 10.09 6.34 2.62
N VAL A 14 10.77 5.23 2.30
CA VAL A 14 12.13 5.24 1.74
C VAL A 14 12.14 5.89 0.36
N LEU A 15 11.17 5.54 -0.51
CA LEU A 15 11.01 6.17 -1.81
C LEU A 15 10.83 7.69 -1.69
N GLU A 16 9.89 8.12 -0.84
CA GLU A 16 9.61 9.53 -0.57
C GLU A 16 10.87 10.28 -0.13
N MET A 17 11.64 9.71 0.81
CA MET A 17 12.89 10.33 1.26
C MET A 17 13.99 10.33 0.19
N CYS A 18 14.03 9.32 -0.68
CA CYS A 18 14.97 9.27 -1.80
C CYS A 18 14.67 10.40 -2.80
N CYS A 19 13.39 10.59 -3.14
CA CYS A 19 12.95 11.68 -4.01
C CYS A 19 13.32 13.05 -3.42
N TRP A 20 13.02 13.30 -2.14
CA TRP A 20 13.34 14.58 -1.51
C TRP A 20 14.84 14.88 -1.46
N ARG A 21 15.67 13.90 -1.09
CA ARG A 21 17.13 14.06 -1.13
C ARG A 21 17.64 14.39 -2.53
N ARG A 22 17.07 13.78 -3.56
CA ARG A 22 17.46 14.02 -4.95
C ARG A 22 17.02 15.41 -5.45
N ILE A 23 15.82 15.86 -5.10
CA ILE A 23 15.30 17.19 -5.44
C ILE A 23 16.13 18.28 -4.76
N LEU A 24 16.45 18.11 -3.48
CA LEU A 24 17.28 19.03 -2.71
C LEU A 24 18.79 18.89 -3.01
N ARG A 25 19.19 17.95 -3.88
CA ARG A 25 20.58 17.66 -4.25
C ARG A 25 21.49 17.42 -3.03
N ILE A 26 20.94 16.80 -1.99
CA ILE A 26 21.66 16.54 -0.73
C ILE A 26 22.68 15.42 -0.96
N HIS A 27 23.95 15.75 -0.76
CA HIS A 27 25.02 14.76 -0.79
C HIS A 27 25.02 13.88 0.47
N TRP A 28 25.50 12.64 0.38
CA TRP A 28 25.53 11.73 1.52
C TRP A 28 26.39 12.25 2.69
N ASN A 29 27.45 13.01 2.37
CA ASN A 29 28.32 13.70 3.34
C ASN A 29 27.62 14.77 4.17
N ALA A 30 26.41 15.21 3.78
CA ALA A 30 25.70 16.23 4.53
C ALA A 30 25.12 15.67 5.84
N PHE A 31 25.10 14.34 6.03
CA PHE A 31 24.57 13.65 7.22
C PHE A 31 23.21 14.18 7.71
N ARG A 32 22.35 14.62 6.78
CA ARG A 32 21.03 15.20 7.08
C ARG A 32 20.04 14.12 7.50
N THR A 33 19.39 14.35 8.63
CA THR A 33 18.34 13.47 9.16
C THR A 33 17.06 13.57 8.32
N ASN A 34 16.28 12.49 8.23
CA ASN A 34 15.00 12.51 7.52
C ASN A 34 14.04 13.58 8.08
N LYS A 35 14.04 13.77 9.40
CA LYS A 35 13.19 14.75 10.09
C LYS A 35 13.51 16.18 9.64
N SER A 36 14.79 16.57 9.62
CA SER A 36 15.21 17.91 9.19
C SER A 36 14.80 18.23 7.76
N ILE A 37 14.89 17.26 6.85
CA ILE A 37 14.49 17.40 5.45
C ILE A 37 12.98 17.65 5.33
N LEU A 38 12.17 16.96 6.15
CA LEU A 38 10.72 17.14 6.11
C LEU A 38 10.27 18.47 6.71
N GLU A 39 10.93 18.90 7.78
CA GLU A 39 10.69 20.20 8.40
C GLU A 39 11.06 21.35 7.45
N GLU A 40 12.20 21.25 6.77
CA GLU A 40 12.65 22.22 5.76
C GLU A 40 11.65 22.33 4.59
N LEU A 41 11.08 21.20 4.16
CA LEU A 41 10.06 21.16 3.10
C LEU A 41 8.64 21.48 3.59
N GLY A 42 8.43 21.66 4.89
CA GLY A 42 7.09 21.89 5.47
C GLY A 42 6.11 20.72 5.25
N ILE A 43 6.61 19.49 5.13
CA ILE A 43 5.77 18.31 4.85
C ILE A 43 5.06 17.86 6.12
N THR A 44 3.78 18.16 6.22
CA THR A 44 2.91 17.76 7.35
C THR A 44 2.27 16.39 7.15
N GLN A 45 2.04 15.97 5.90
CA GLN A 45 1.44 14.67 5.57
C GLN A 45 2.38 13.82 4.70
N ARG A 46 2.68 12.61 5.16
CA ARG A 46 3.54 11.64 4.48
C ARG A 46 2.84 11.00 3.29
N LEU A 47 3.60 10.64 2.26
CA LEU A 47 3.10 9.93 1.07
C LEU A 47 2.38 8.62 1.42
N SER A 48 2.92 7.84 2.35
CA SER A 48 2.32 6.59 2.82
C SER A 48 0.91 6.79 3.40
N SER A 49 0.67 7.91 4.08
CA SER A 49 -0.66 8.27 4.60
C SER A 49 -1.62 8.62 3.48
N ILE A 50 -1.18 9.40 2.49
CA ILE A 50 -1.99 9.74 1.30
C ILE A 50 -2.39 8.46 0.55
N VAL A 51 -1.44 7.56 0.32
CA VAL A 51 -1.71 6.27 -0.35
C VAL A 51 -2.71 5.44 0.45
N GLN A 52 -2.55 5.34 1.77
CA GLN A 52 -3.49 4.63 2.62
C GLN A 52 -4.91 5.21 2.53
N THR A 53 -5.05 6.54 2.59
CA THR A 53 -6.35 7.21 2.42
C THR A 53 -6.96 6.87 1.06
N ARG A 54 -6.19 6.96 -0.03
CA ARG A 54 -6.70 6.65 -1.38
C ARG A 54 -7.16 5.21 -1.52
N ILE A 55 -6.42 4.25 -0.98
CA ILE A 55 -6.83 2.84 -0.97
C ILE A 55 -8.16 2.67 -0.23
N LEU A 56 -8.33 3.31 0.93
CA LEU A 56 -9.57 3.23 1.72
C LEU A 56 -10.75 3.92 1.01
N THR A 57 -10.53 5.09 0.42
CA THR A 57 -11.56 5.80 -0.36
C THR A 57 -12.00 4.96 -1.56
N PHE A 58 -11.06 4.36 -2.29
CA PHE A 58 -11.35 3.48 -3.40
C PHE A 58 -12.11 2.23 -2.94
N PHE A 59 -11.66 1.58 -1.87
CA PHE A 59 -12.36 0.44 -1.29
C PHE A 59 -13.79 0.80 -0.87
N GLY A 60 -14.01 1.96 -0.25
CA GLY A 60 -15.33 2.45 0.11
C GLY A 60 -16.21 2.72 -1.13
N HIS A 61 -15.63 3.23 -2.22
CA HIS A 61 -16.35 3.40 -3.49
C HIS A 61 -16.78 2.06 -4.07
N VAL A 62 -15.87 1.08 -4.16
CA VAL A 62 -16.19 -0.27 -4.66
C VAL A 62 -17.22 -0.97 -3.78
N SER A 63 -17.13 -0.80 -2.46
CA SER A 63 -18.07 -1.40 -1.51
C SER A 63 -19.51 -0.86 -1.61
N ARG A 64 -19.70 0.31 -2.22
CA ARG A 64 -21.02 0.92 -2.44
C ARG A 64 -21.62 0.61 -3.81
N ARG A 65 -20.87 0.03 -4.74
CA ARG A 65 -21.41 -0.39 -6.04
C ARG A 65 -22.35 -1.58 -5.90
N ASP A 66 -23.19 -1.81 -6.90
CA ASP A 66 -24.11 -2.95 -6.97
C ASP A 66 -23.39 -4.29 -6.81
N ASN A 67 -24.10 -5.28 -6.27
CA ASN A 67 -23.55 -6.62 -6.02
C ASN A 67 -23.06 -7.32 -7.29
N ASP A 68 -23.62 -6.95 -8.45
CA ASP A 68 -23.25 -7.51 -9.75
C ASP A 68 -22.00 -6.85 -10.35
N SER A 69 -21.47 -5.80 -9.69
CA SER A 69 -20.21 -5.18 -10.08
C SER A 69 -19.05 -6.15 -9.86
N ILE A 70 -18.35 -6.48 -10.95
CA ILE A 70 -17.16 -7.35 -10.96
C ILE A 70 -16.13 -6.88 -9.92
N GLU A 71 -15.92 -5.57 -9.81
CA GLU A 71 -14.99 -4.98 -8.85
C GLU A 71 -15.35 -5.37 -7.41
N ARG A 72 -16.63 -5.34 -7.07
CA ARG A 72 -17.13 -5.70 -5.73
C ARG A 72 -17.02 -7.19 -5.47
N LEU A 73 -17.33 -8.03 -6.46
CA LEU A 73 -17.18 -9.49 -6.39
C LEU A 73 -15.72 -9.90 -6.14
N VAL A 74 -14.79 -9.33 -6.92
CA VAL A 74 -13.34 -9.54 -6.78
C VAL A 74 -12.87 -9.06 -5.41
N VAL A 75 -13.36 -7.90 -4.96
CA VAL A 75 -12.96 -7.30 -3.68
C VAL A 75 -13.44 -8.10 -2.48
N GLN A 76 -14.67 -8.61 -2.53
CA GLN A 76 -15.31 -9.36 -1.43
C GLN A 76 -14.96 -10.85 -1.43
N GLY A 77 -14.45 -11.38 -2.55
CA GLY A 77 -14.13 -12.80 -2.70
C GLY A 77 -15.38 -13.71 -2.65
N ARG A 78 -16.58 -13.12 -2.75
CA ARG A 78 -17.84 -13.85 -2.87
C ARG A 78 -18.01 -14.26 -4.33
N ILE A 79 -17.38 -15.36 -4.69
CA ILE A 79 -17.64 -16.06 -5.94
C ILE A 79 -18.58 -17.20 -5.56
N GLU A 80 -19.78 -17.24 -6.14
CA GLU A 80 -20.63 -18.41 -5.99
C GLU A 80 -19.95 -19.62 -6.62
N GLY A 81 -19.60 -20.62 -5.80
CA GLY A 81 -18.91 -21.82 -6.24
C GLY A 81 -18.04 -22.44 -5.13
N THR A 82 -18.17 -23.74 -4.94
CA THR A 82 -17.29 -24.51 -4.04
C THR A 82 -15.91 -24.59 -4.68
N ARG A 83 -14.84 -24.13 -4.01
CA ARG A 83 -13.47 -24.37 -4.48
C ARG A 83 -13.27 -25.87 -4.67
N SER A 84 -12.74 -26.27 -5.83
CA SER A 84 -12.38 -27.66 -6.07
C SER A 84 -11.37 -28.12 -5.01
N ARG A 85 -11.59 -29.31 -4.47
CA ARG A 85 -10.69 -29.91 -3.49
C ARG A 85 -9.32 -30.09 -4.15
N GLY A 86 -8.29 -29.45 -3.59
CA GLY A 86 -6.93 -29.54 -4.11
C GLY A 86 -6.40 -30.98 -4.13
N ARG A 87 -5.32 -31.22 -4.86
CA ARG A 87 -4.67 -32.53 -4.94
C ARG A 87 -4.26 -32.99 -3.53
N SER A 88 -4.71 -34.18 -3.11
CA SER A 88 -4.28 -34.79 -1.85
C SER A 88 -2.75 -34.94 -1.85
N PRO A 89 -2.05 -34.62 -0.75
CA PRO A 89 -0.62 -34.86 -0.63
C PRO A 89 -0.32 -36.34 -0.87
N MET A 90 0.76 -36.61 -1.61
CA MET A 90 1.25 -37.97 -1.82
C MET A 90 1.62 -38.53 -0.44
N ARG A 91 0.97 -39.63 -0.04
CA ARG A 91 1.39 -40.38 1.13
C ARG A 91 2.77 -40.97 0.81
N ALA A 92 3.77 -40.61 1.60
CA ALA A 92 5.03 -41.33 1.64
C ALA A 92 4.83 -42.50 2.62
N ASP A 93 4.94 -43.71 2.11
CA ASP A 93 5.05 -44.93 2.90
C ASP A 93 6.50 -45.12 3.37
#